data_AF-A0A162S1B0-F1
#
_entry.id   AF-A0A162S1B0-F1
#
_cell.length_a   1.000
_cell.length_b   1.000
_cell.length_c   1.000
_cell.angle_alpha   90.00
_cell.angle_beta   90.00
_cell.angle_gamma   90.00
#
_symmetry.space_group_name_H-M   'P 1'
#
loop_
_entity.id
_entity.type
_entity.pdbx_description
1 polymer ?
#
loop_
_entity_poly.entity_id
_entity_poly.type
_entity_poly.pdbx_seq_one_letter_code
_entity_poly.pdbx_strand_id
1 'polypeptide(L)' 'MFSPKMQRPVRVNEVQLHTLGERARYDATIAGTLYKRTSDGSKWQLRWFTLYQVG' A
#
# COMPACT_ATOMS: atom_id res chain seq x y z
N MET A 1 -20.14 -24.05 -0.62
CA MET A 1 -19.24 -23.30 0.30
C MET A 1 -18.07 -22.78 -0.54
N PHE A 2 -18.02 -21.47 -0.82
CA PHE A 2 -16.88 -20.91 -1.56
C PHE A 2 -15.66 -20.90 -0.64
N SER A 3 -14.60 -21.61 -1.02
CA SER A 3 -13.33 -21.56 -0.31
C SER A 3 -12.83 -20.10 -0.28
N PRO A 4 -12.27 -19.59 0.83
CA PRO A 4 -11.73 -18.23 0.87
C PRO A 4 -10.70 -18.10 -0.24
N LYS A 5 -10.98 -17.27 -1.26
CA LYS A 5 -9.97 -16.93 -2.27
C LYS A 5 -8.88 -16.19 -1.51
N MET A 6 -7.73 -16.84 -1.31
CA MET A 6 -6.55 -16.22 -0.73
C MET A 6 -6.27 -14.94 -1.53
N GLN A 7 -6.41 -13.78 -0.88
CA GLN A 7 -6.10 -12.52 -1.52
C GLN A 7 -4.61 -12.55 -1.87
N ARG A 8 -4.31 -12.34 -3.15
CA ARG A 8 -2.93 -12.21 -3.60
C ARG A 8 -2.28 -11.05 -2.83
N PRO A 9 -1.02 -11.19 -2.39
CA PRO A 9 -0.35 -10.13 -1.66
C PRO A 9 -0.37 -8.83 -2.47
N VAL A 10 -0.74 -7.74 -1.81
CA VAL A 10 -0.71 -6.41 -2.41
C VAL A 10 0.75 -6.02 -2.61
N ARG A 11 1.13 -5.74 -3.86
CA ARG A 11 2.46 -5.20 -4.18
C ARG A 11 2.32 -3.70 -4.41
N VAL A 12 3.04 -2.92 -3.61
CA VAL A 12 3.16 -1.47 -3.72
C VAL A 12 4.62 -1.11 -4.02
N ASN A 13 4.86 0.09 -4.54
CA ASN A 13 6.21 0.57 -4.78
C ASN A 13 6.93 0.78 -3.43
N GLU A 14 8.02 0.05 -3.22
CA GLU A 14 8.74 0.03 -1.94
C GLU A 14 9.40 1.37 -1.60
N VAL A 15 9.93 2.09 -2.60
CA VAL A 15 10.57 3.40 -2.38
C VAL A 15 9.54 4.41 -1.85
N GLN A 16 8.35 4.43 -2.45
CA GLN A 16 7.27 5.31 -1.99
C GLN A 16 6.75 4.89 -0.61
N LEU A 17 6.63 3.58 -0.35
CA LEU A 17 6.20 3.07 0.94
C LEU A 17 7.21 3.43 2.06
N HIS A 18 8.50 3.23 1.82
CA HIS A 18 9.56 3.57 2.78
C HIS A 18 9.58 5.07 3.08
N THR A 19 9.39 5.91 2.06
CA THR A 19 9.31 7.37 2.24
C THR A 19 8.13 7.76 3.12
N LEU A 20 6.96 7.13 2.93
CA LEU A 20 5.80 7.34 3.80
C LEU A 20 6.03 6.82 5.23
N GLY A 21 6.70 5.67 5.39
CA GLY A 21 7.03 5.12 6.70
C GLY A 21 7.94 6.02 7.52
N GLU A 22 8.97 6.62 6.90
CA GLU A 22 9.84 7.59 7.59
C GLU A 22 9.08 8.84 8.05
N ARG A 23 8.07 9.28 7.30
CA ARG A 23 7.21 10.40 7.69
C ARG A 23 6.22 10.03 8.79
N ALA A 24 5.66 8.83 8.72
CA ALA A 24 4.69 8.33 9.70
C ALA A 24 5.25 8.26 11.13
N ARG A 25 6.58 8.18 11.28
CA ARG A 25 7.23 8.28 12.60
C ARG A 25 6.92 9.57 13.35
N TYR A 26 6.63 10.64 12.62
CA TYR A 26 6.34 11.97 13.17
C TYR A 26 4.85 12.31 13.06
N ASP A 27 4.14 11.74 12.08
CA ASP A 27 2.70 11.94 11.85
C ASP A 27 1.94 10.62 11.97
N ALA A 28 1.08 10.49 13.00
CA ALA A 28 0.31 9.27 13.27
C ALA A 28 -0.60 8.82 12.09
N THR A 29 -0.95 9.77 11.21
CA THR A 29 -1.73 9.51 10.00
C THR A 29 -1.14 10.25 8.81
N ILE A 30 -0.82 9.53 7.74
CA ILE A 30 -0.36 10.13 6.48
C ILE A 30 -1.15 9.56 5.29
N ALA A 31 -1.56 10.41 4.37
CA ALA A 31 -2.29 10.02 3.17
C ALA A 31 -1.59 10.52 1.90
N GLY A 32 -1.68 9.74 0.83
CA GLY A 32 -1.05 10.10 -0.45
C GLY A 32 -1.22 9.02 -1.51
N THR A 33 -0.71 9.28 -2.71
CA THR A 33 -0.81 8.33 -3.82
C THR A 33 0.42 7.41 -3.90
N LEU A 34 0.17 6.12 -4.06
CA LEU A 34 1.20 5.09 -4.28
C LEU A 34 0.92 4.36 -5.59
N TYR A 35 1.99 3.94 -6.26
CA TYR A 35 1.90 2.95 -7.31
C TYR A 35 1.65 1.58 -6.70
N LYS A 36 0.52 0.98 -7.07
CA LYS A 36 0.13 -0.38 -6.73
C LYS A 36 0.15 -1.23 -7.99
N ARG A 37 0.71 -2.44 -7.91
CA ARG A 37 0.67 -3.41 -9.01
C ARG A 37 -0.70 -4.09 -9.06
N THR A 38 -1.28 -4.22 -10.25
CA THR A 38 -2.57 -4.92 -10.40
C THR A 38 -2.41 -6.40 -10.05
N SER A 39 -3.46 -7.01 -9.47
CA SER A 39 -3.43 -8.41 -9.02
C SER A 39 -3.34 -9.40 -10.18
N ASP A 40 -3.69 -8.98 -11.38
CA ASP A 40 -3.79 -9.74 -12.62
C ASP A 40 -2.61 -9.49 -13.59
N GLY A 41 -1.63 -8.64 -13.26
CA GLY A 41 -0.59 -8.29 -14.22
C GLY A 41 0.67 -7.61 -13.69
N SER A 42 1.46 -7.08 -14.62
CA SER A 42 2.69 -6.30 -14.39
C SER A 42 2.47 -4.79 -14.40
N LYS A 43 1.22 -4.34 -14.56
CA LYS A 43 0.90 -2.91 -14.65
C LYS A 43 0.89 -2.27 -13.26
N TRP A 44 1.53 -1.12 -13.17
CA TRP A 44 1.47 -0.23 -12.01
C TRP A 44 0.37 0.80 -12.20
N GLN A 45 -0.41 1.03 -11.16
CA GLN A 45 -1.50 2.01 -11.15
C GLN A 45 -1.37 2.92 -9.95
N LEU A 46 -1.56 4.22 -10.17
CA LEU A 46 -1.61 5.18 -9.09
C LEU A 46 -2.93 5.03 -8.32
N ARG A 47 -2.84 4.88 -6.99
CA ARG A 47 -3.99 4.73 -6.10
C ARG A 47 -3.76 5.54 -4.83
N TRP A 48 -4.84 6.03 -4.23
CA TRP A 48 -4.79 6.73 -2.95
C TRP A 48 -4.65 5.73 -1.80
N PHE A 49 -3.79 6.04 -0.83
CA PHE A 49 -3.53 5.25 0.36
C PHE A 49 -3.53 6.16 1.59
N THR A 50 -3.95 5.59 2.72
CA THR A 50 -3.79 6.17 4.05
C THR A 50 -3.03 5.18 4.91
N LEU A 51 -1.94 5.65 5.50
CA LEU A 51 -1.10 4.91 6.43
C LEU A 51 -1.42 5.39 7.85
N TYR A 52 -1.70 4.43 8.72
CA TYR A 52 -1.91 4.63 10.15
C TYR A 52 -0.75 4.00 10.89
N GLN A 53 -0.04 4.78 11.70
CA GLN A 53 0.95 4.23 12.62
C GLN A 53 0.27 4.00 13.98
N VAL A 54 0.31 2.76 14.46
CA VAL A 54 -0.09 2.43 15.83
C VAL A 54 1.15 2.58 16.69
N GLY A 55 1.10 3.47 17.68
CA GLY A 55 2.18 3.71 18.65
C GLY A 55 2.37 2.56 19.63
#